data_AF-A0A0C1JWC4-F1
#
_entry.id   AF-A0A0C1JWC4-F1
#
_cell.length_a   1.000
_cell.length_b   1.000
_cell.length_c   1.000
_cell.angle_alpha   90.00
_cell.angle_beta   90.00
_cell.angle_gamma   90.00
#
_symmetry.space_group_name_H-M   'P 1'
#
loop_
_entity.id
_entity.type
_entity.pdbx_description
1 polymer ?
#
loop_
_entity_poly.entity_id
_entity_poly.type
_entity_poly.pdbx_seq_one_letter_code
_entity_poly.pdbx_strand_id
1 'polypeptide(L)'
;MASTTLANFQLINGWKPALDSAKWSDGSPKYLIDTSTGRKYWNEPKNSVRFKCFLLILGTPIVHSLASLVNTAYRIVKLASFSHFWTGKATENSYSFKGRLKDAGQDLLRVVTPPVVLVGLELAAIYGIFTPYNGRKLYASIERAQYGKFTLAPCFQPGPICHASGGAPQKRNPF
;
A
#
# COMPACT_ATOMS: atom_id res chain seq x y z
N MET A 1 -3.67 -11.37 -4.87
CA MET A 1 -3.15 -10.22 -4.09
C MET A 1 -2.44 -10.77 -2.85
N ALA A 2 -1.22 -10.35 -2.56
CA ALA A 2 -0.46 -10.91 -1.43
C ALA A 2 -1.04 -10.42 -0.09
N SER A 3 -1.47 -11.36 0.76
CA SER A 3 -1.98 -11.10 2.11
C SER A 3 -0.96 -10.33 2.95
N THR A 4 -1.38 -9.35 3.74
CA THR A 4 -0.50 -8.58 4.64
C THR A 4 -0.35 -9.34 5.96
N THR A 5 0.88 -9.63 6.39
CA THR A 5 1.19 -10.34 7.64
C THR A 5 1.95 -9.42 8.60
N LEU A 6 2.12 -9.83 9.87
CA LEU A 6 2.87 -9.06 10.86
C LEU A 6 4.33 -8.79 10.44
N ALA A 7 4.95 -9.72 9.71
CA ALA A 7 6.28 -9.54 9.16
C ALA A 7 6.38 -8.34 8.19
N ASN A 8 5.26 -7.90 7.59
CA ASN A 8 5.24 -6.71 6.75
C ASN A 8 5.43 -5.40 7.52
N PHE A 9 5.22 -5.39 8.84
CA PHE A 9 5.31 -4.21 9.70
C PHE A 9 6.60 -4.17 10.54
N GLN A 10 7.52 -5.12 10.35
CA GLN A 10 8.83 -5.05 10.99
C GLN A 10 9.56 -3.77 10.58
N LEU A 11 9.99 -2.98 11.57
CA LEU A 11 10.64 -1.69 11.36
C LEU A 11 12.06 -1.85 10.79
N ILE A 12 12.78 -2.88 11.23
CA ILE A 12 14.15 -3.16 10.79
C ILE A 12 14.18 -4.50 10.07
N ASN A 13 14.66 -4.51 8.83
CA ASN A 13 14.70 -5.71 7.98
C ASN A 13 16.08 -5.87 7.35
N GLY A 14 16.48 -7.13 7.15
CA GLY A 14 17.59 -7.46 6.28
C GLY A 14 17.17 -7.40 4.81
N TRP A 15 18.03 -6.83 3.96
CA TRP A 15 17.80 -6.69 2.53
C TRP A 15 18.93 -7.37 1.75
N LYS A 16 18.59 -8.22 0.78
CA LYS A 16 19.58 -8.93 -0.05
C LYS A 16 19.30 -8.69 -1.54
N PRO A 17 20.31 -8.40 -2.37
CA PRO A 17 20.13 -8.34 -3.83
C PRO A 17 19.69 -9.71 -4.37
N ALA A 18 18.76 -9.72 -5.31
CA ALA A 18 18.33 -10.92 -6.00
C ALA A 18 19.27 -11.20 -7.19
N LEU A 19 20.39 -11.87 -6.92
CA LEU A 19 21.46 -12.12 -7.90
C LEU A 19 20.98 -12.96 -9.11
N ASP A 20 20.12 -13.94 -8.86
CA ASP A 20 19.59 -14.87 -9.88
C ASP A 20 18.30 -14.36 -10.56
N SER A 21 18.06 -13.05 -10.52
CA SER A 21 16.86 -12.44 -11.09
C SER A 21 17.20 -11.50 -12.24
N ALA A 22 16.18 -10.89 -12.84
CA ALA A 22 16.37 -9.86 -13.86
C ALA A 22 17.38 -8.80 -13.39
N LYS A 23 18.17 -8.28 -14.32
CA LYS A 23 19.13 -7.20 -14.08
C LYS A 23 18.62 -5.90 -14.69
N TRP A 24 19.07 -4.78 -14.16
CA TRP A 24 18.96 -3.49 -14.82
C TRP A 24 19.86 -3.44 -16.05
N SER A 25 19.71 -2.42 -16.90
CA SER A 25 20.55 -2.21 -18.08
C SER A 25 22.04 -2.02 -17.76
N ASP A 26 22.35 -1.59 -16.53
CA ASP A 26 23.71 -1.43 -16.02
C ASP A 26 24.31 -2.76 -15.47
N GLY A 27 23.59 -3.87 -15.60
CA GLY A 27 24.02 -5.19 -15.11
C GLY A 27 23.79 -5.43 -13.62
N SER A 28 23.35 -4.42 -12.85
CA SER A 28 23.07 -4.59 -11.42
C SER A 28 21.76 -5.37 -11.17
N PRO A 29 21.62 -6.10 -10.05
CA PRO A 29 20.39 -6.85 -9.75
C PRO A 29 19.17 -5.94 -9.73
N LYS A 30 18.09 -6.31 -10.43
CA LYS A 30 16.88 -5.48 -10.53
C LYS A 30 16.11 -5.39 -9.21
N TYR A 31 16.16 -6.46 -8.42
CA TYR A 31 15.37 -6.59 -7.20
C TYR A 31 16.21 -6.71 -5.94
N LEU A 32 15.67 -6.16 -4.84
CA LEU A 32 16.04 -6.44 -3.47
C LEU A 32 14.98 -7.34 -2.85
N ILE A 33 15.42 -8.37 -2.14
CA ILE A 33 14.56 -9.27 -1.37
C ILE A 33 14.60 -8.84 0.08
N ASP A 34 13.41 -8.62 0.65
CA ASP A 34 13.23 -8.49 2.08
C ASP A 34 13.34 -9.87 2.74
N THR A 35 14.34 -10.05 3.59
CA THR A 35 14.62 -11.33 4.27
C THR A 35 13.51 -11.78 5.21
N SER A 36 12.70 -10.86 5.73
CA SER A 36 11.61 -11.19 6.66
C SER A 36 10.34 -11.70 5.97
N THR A 37 10.10 -11.26 4.72
CA THR A 37 8.86 -11.58 3.99
C THR A 37 9.09 -12.34 2.69
N GLY A 38 10.33 -12.47 2.24
CA GLY A 38 10.70 -13.04 0.94
C GLY A 38 10.27 -12.18 -0.25
N ARG A 39 9.71 -10.98 -0.03
CA ARG A 39 9.14 -10.14 -1.09
C ARG A 39 10.22 -9.40 -1.87
N LYS A 40 10.03 -9.32 -3.18
CA LYS A 40 10.90 -8.61 -4.12
C LYS A 40 10.44 -7.17 -4.29
N TYR A 41 11.35 -6.23 -4.09
CA TYR A 41 11.16 -4.80 -4.31
C TYR A 41 12.24 -4.32 -5.28
N TRP A 42 12.08 -3.15 -5.92
CA TRP A 42 13.16 -2.67 -6.78
C TRP A 42 14.43 -2.32 -6.02
N ASN A 43 15.56 -2.67 -6.64
CA ASN A 43 16.90 -2.30 -6.21
C ASN A 43 17.26 -0.90 -6.72
N GLU A 44 16.64 0.10 -6.12
CA GLU A 44 16.89 1.51 -6.45
C GLU A 44 17.97 2.09 -5.52
N PRO A 45 18.75 3.07 -6.01
CA PRO A 45 19.65 3.83 -5.15
C PRO A 45 18.88 4.44 -3.97
N LYS A 46 19.49 4.42 -2.78
CA LYS A 46 18.85 4.94 -1.56
C LYS A 46 18.34 6.38 -1.73
N ASN A 47 19.11 7.24 -2.41
CA ASN A 47 18.72 8.64 -2.66
C ASN A 47 17.45 8.78 -3.51
N SER A 48 17.24 7.90 -4.48
CA SER A 48 15.99 7.86 -5.26
C SER A 48 14.80 7.53 -4.36
N VAL A 49 14.95 6.49 -3.53
CA VAL A 49 13.88 6.08 -2.60
C VAL A 49 13.60 7.19 -1.58
N ARG A 50 14.63 7.87 -1.06
CA ARG A 50 14.48 9.04 -0.18
C ARG A 50 13.67 10.16 -0.83
N PHE A 51 13.99 10.49 -2.08
CA PHE A 51 13.26 11.52 -2.82
C PHE A 51 11.80 11.14 -3.03
N LYS A 52 11.51 9.88 -3.36
CA LYS A 52 10.13 9.39 -3.46
C LYS A 52 9.40 9.46 -2.12
N CYS A 53 10.06 9.09 -1.02
CA CYS A 53 9.50 9.27 0.32
C CYS A 53 9.20 10.73 0.64
N PHE A 54 10.08 11.65 0.25
CA PHE A 54 9.83 13.09 0.38
C PHE A 54 8.60 13.54 -0.42
N LEU A 55 8.46 13.11 -1.68
CA LEU A 55 7.26 13.38 -2.47
C LEU A 55 5.99 12.81 -1.83
N LEU A 56 6.09 11.64 -1.20
CA LEU A 56 4.96 11.04 -0.48
C LEU A 56 4.55 11.88 0.73
N ILE A 57 5.48 12.49 1.47
CA ILE A 57 5.10 13.40 2.58
C ILE A 57 4.26 14.58 2.08
N LEU A 58 4.55 15.08 0.87
CA LEU A 58 3.78 16.17 0.29
C LEU A 58 2.44 15.70 -0.30
N GLY A 59 2.43 14.54 -0.97
CA GLY A 59 1.26 14.03 -1.68
C GLY A 59 0.25 13.27 -0.83
N THR A 60 0.71 12.62 0.25
CA THR A 60 -0.11 11.76 1.11
C THR A 60 -1.24 12.53 1.80
N PRO A 61 -1.02 13.72 2.41
CA PRO A 61 -2.09 14.44 3.09
C PRO A 61 -3.20 14.83 2.12
N ILE A 62 -2.85 15.23 0.89
CA ILE A 62 -3.80 15.70 -0.12
C ILE A 62 -4.59 14.52 -0.69
N VAL A 63 -3.90 13.53 -1.25
CA VAL A 63 -4.54 12.46 -2.01
C VAL A 63 -5.28 11.48 -1.10
N HIS A 64 -4.69 11.10 0.05
CA HIS A 64 -5.37 10.19 0.97
C HIS A 64 -6.52 10.87 1.71
N SER A 65 -6.48 12.18 1.99
CA SER A 65 -7.64 12.88 2.58
C SER A 65 -8.82 12.92 1.62
N LEU A 66 -8.60 13.29 0.35
CA LEU A 66 -9.66 13.31 -0.68
C LEU A 66 -10.23 11.92 -0.92
N ALA A 67 -9.36 10.91 -1.12
CA ALA A 67 -9.80 9.54 -1.32
C ALA A 67 -10.55 8.98 -0.11
N SER A 68 -10.09 9.30 1.11
CA SER A 68 -10.74 8.85 2.34
C SER A 68 -12.08 9.55 2.53
N LEU A 69 -12.22 10.84 2.25
CA LEU A 69 -13.48 11.57 2.38
C LEU A 69 -14.58 10.95 1.52
N VAL A 70 -14.31 10.72 0.24
CA VAL A 70 -15.28 10.13 -0.70
C VAL A 70 -15.65 8.71 -0.29
N ASN A 71 -14.65 7.88 0.05
CA ASN A 71 -14.87 6.49 0.46
C ASN A 71 -15.61 6.38 1.81
N THR A 72 -15.32 7.26 2.75
CA THR A 72 -15.99 7.33 4.05
C THR A 72 -17.42 7.81 3.90
N ALA A 73 -17.67 8.88 3.12
CA ALA A 73 -19.03 9.36 2.86
C ALA A 73 -19.91 8.28 2.23
N TYR A 74 -19.40 7.58 1.22
CA TYR A 74 -20.10 6.44 0.59
C TYR A 74 -20.44 5.34 1.61
N ARG A 75 -19.49 4.97 2.48
CA ARG A 75 -19.71 3.94 3.51
C ARG A 75 -20.67 4.38 4.60
N ILE A 76 -20.62 5.64 5.02
CA ILE A 76 -21.57 6.20 5.99
C ILE A 76 -22.99 6.13 5.43
N VAL A 77 -23.20 6.56 4.18
CA VAL A 77 -24.51 6.47 3.52
C VAL A 77 -24.98 5.02 3.44
N LYS A 78 -24.09 4.09 3.09
CA LYS A 78 -24.40 2.65 3.02
C LYS A 78 -24.77 2.04 4.38
N LEU A 79 -24.06 2.42 5.44
CA LEU A 79 -24.34 2.00 6.82
C LEU A 79 -25.65 2.61 7.33
N ALA A 80 -25.85 3.91 7.14
CA ALA A 80 -27.03 4.65 7.60
C ALA A 80 -28.31 4.20 6.87
N SER A 81 -28.22 3.86 5.58
CA SER A 81 -29.33 3.30 4.81
C SER A 81 -29.58 1.81 5.08
N PHE A 82 -28.79 1.17 5.96
CA PHE A 82 -28.82 -0.28 6.20
C PHE A 82 -28.77 -1.11 4.91
N SER A 83 -28.12 -0.58 3.87
CA SER A 83 -28.20 -1.17 2.53
C SER A 83 -27.68 -2.62 2.54
N HIS A 84 -26.71 -2.94 3.39
CA HIS A 84 -26.20 -4.29 3.61
C HIS A 84 -27.30 -5.33 3.92
N PHE A 85 -28.44 -4.90 4.46
CA PHE A 85 -29.55 -5.76 4.87
C PHE A 85 -30.71 -5.79 3.88
N TRP A 86 -30.74 -4.89 2.89
CA TRP A 86 -31.90 -4.75 2.00
C TRP A 86 -31.53 -4.75 0.50
N THR A 87 -30.35 -4.25 0.11
CA THR A 87 -29.85 -4.39 -1.27
C THR A 87 -29.03 -5.67 -1.41
N GLY A 88 -29.71 -6.75 -1.80
CA GLY A 88 -29.05 -8.00 -2.17
C GLY A 88 -28.18 -7.81 -3.42
N LYS A 89 -26.99 -8.43 -3.45
CA LYS A 89 -26.32 -8.70 -4.73
C LYS A 89 -27.26 -9.62 -5.50
N ALA A 90 -27.73 -9.19 -6.67
CA ALA A 90 -28.72 -9.89 -7.51
C ALA A 90 -28.32 -11.34 -7.91
N THR A 91 -27.12 -11.79 -7.55
CA THR A 91 -26.53 -13.08 -7.93
C THR A 91 -26.42 -14.11 -6.80
N GLU A 92 -26.76 -13.83 -5.54
CA GLU A 92 -26.61 -14.81 -4.45
C GLU A 92 -27.89 -15.00 -3.63
N ASN A 93 -28.65 -16.05 -3.99
CA ASN A 93 -29.85 -16.52 -3.29
C ASN A 93 -29.63 -16.99 -1.83
N SER A 94 -28.44 -16.78 -1.25
CA SER A 94 -28.18 -17.09 0.17
C SER A 94 -27.18 -16.13 0.83
N TYR A 95 -27.28 -14.82 0.57
CA TYR A 95 -26.44 -13.85 1.27
C TYR A 95 -26.78 -13.80 2.77
N SER A 96 -26.12 -14.66 3.55
CA SER A 96 -26.41 -14.92 4.96
C SER A 96 -26.29 -13.67 5.83
N PHE A 97 -27.10 -13.59 6.89
CA PHE A 97 -27.06 -12.49 7.86
C PHE A 97 -25.66 -12.28 8.45
N LYS A 98 -24.93 -13.38 8.70
CA LYS A 98 -23.54 -13.34 9.18
C LYS A 98 -22.60 -12.66 8.18
N GLY A 99 -22.78 -12.90 6.88
CA GLY A 99 -22.04 -12.21 5.81
C GLY A 99 -22.34 -10.72 5.78
N ARG A 100 -23.62 -10.34 5.90
CA ARG A 100 -24.07 -8.94 5.96
C ARG A 100 -23.49 -8.18 7.15
N LEU A 101 -23.51 -8.80 8.34
CA LEU A 101 -22.95 -8.23 9.56
C LEU A 101 -21.43 -8.07 9.46
N LYS A 102 -20.74 -9.08 8.90
CA LYS A 102 -19.29 -9.01 8.65
C LYS A 102 -18.96 -7.84 7.72
N ASP A 103 -19.71 -7.66 6.64
CA ASP A 103 -19.50 -6.55 5.71
C ASP A 103 -19.78 -5.19 6.33
N ALA A 104 -20.86 -5.07 7.11
CA ALA A 104 -21.18 -3.84 7.82
C ALA A 104 -20.08 -3.48 8.84
N GLY A 105 -19.57 -4.48 9.57
CA GLY A 105 -18.42 -4.30 10.47
C GLY A 105 -17.14 -3.89 9.73
N GLN A 106 -16.87 -4.47 8.56
CA GLN A 106 -15.75 -4.05 7.71
C GLN A 106 -15.90 -2.62 7.21
N ASP A 107 -17.11 -2.21 6.84
CA ASP A 107 -17.38 -0.84 6.39
C ASP A 107 -17.25 0.16 7.55
N LEU A 108 -17.71 -0.20 8.75
CA LEU A 108 -17.49 0.61 9.96
C LEU A 108 -16.00 0.77 10.29
N LEU A 109 -15.23 -0.32 10.28
CA LEU A 109 -13.77 -0.25 10.49
C LEU A 109 -13.11 0.68 9.47
N ARG A 110 -13.52 0.61 8.21
CA ARG A 110 -12.99 1.47 7.14
C ARG A 110 -13.41 2.93 7.23
N VAL A 111 -14.41 3.27 8.05
CA VAL A 111 -14.79 4.66 8.35
C VAL A 111 -13.94 5.23 9.49
N VAL A 112 -13.57 4.41 10.48
CA VAL A 112 -12.86 4.89 11.69
C VAL A 112 -11.33 4.82 11.58
N THR A 113 -10.79 3.89 10.78
CA THR A 113 -9.32 3.75 10.61
C THR A 113 -8.63 4.80 9.73
N PRO A 114 -9.27 5.53 8.78
CA PRO A 114 -8.56 6.45 7.89
C PRO A 114 -7.68 7.50 8.58
N PRO A 115 -8.09 8.18 9.68
CA PRO A 115 -7.21 9.14 10.36
C PRO A 115 -5.92 8.48 10.88
N VAL A 116 -6.04 7.30 11.49
CA VAL A 116 -4.90 6.52 12.01
C VAL A 116 -3.99 6.07 10.87
N VAL A 117 -4.58 5.63 9.75
CA VAL A 117 -3.83 5.21 8.56
C VAL A 117 -3.08 6.38 7.93
N LEU A 118 -3.69 7.56 7.86
CA LEU A 118 -3.05 8.76 7.32
C LEU A 118 -1.78 9.11 8.11
N VAL A 119 -1.88 9.15 9.44
CA VAL A 119 -0.73 9.36 10.33
C VAL A 119 0.32 8.26 10.14
N GLY A 120 -0.09 7.00 10.04
CA GLY A 120 0.81 5.89 9.79
C GLY A 120 1.57 5.99 8.46
N LEU A 121 0.89 6.42 7.39
CA LEU A 121 1.51 6.64 6.07
C LEU A 121 2.52 7.78 6.12
N GLU A 122 2.19 8.90 6.78
CA GLU A 122 3.12 10.02 6.96
C GLU A 122 4.38 9.61 7.73
N LEU A 123 4.19 8.95 8.88
CA LEU A 123 5.31 8.47 9.69
C LEU A 123 6.17 7.47 8.92
N ALA A 124 5.56 6.61 8.10
CA ALA A 124 6.31 5.68 7.25
C ALA A 124 7.10 6.40 6.14
N ALA A 125 6.54 7.46 5.56
CA ALA A 125 7.22 8.27 4.55
C ALA A 125 8.40 9.05 5.16
N ILE A 126 8.20 9.70 6.32
CA ILE A 126 9.27 10.36 7.10
C ILE A 126 10.35 9.35 7.49
N TYR A 127 9.96 8.19 8.01
CA TYR A 127 10.89 7.11 8.35
C TYR A 127 11.71 6.65 7.13
N GLY A 128 11.11 6.66 5.94
CA GLY A 128 11.76 6.35 4.67
C GLY A 128 12.79 7.38 4.20
N ILE A 129 12.77 8.62 4.67
CA ILE A 129 13.87 9.57 4.42
C ILE A 129 15.16 9.06 5.09
N PHE A 130 15.05 8.59 6.32
CA PHE A 130 16.19 8.11 7.10
C PHE A 130 16.56 6.66 6.75
N THR A 131 15.56 5.80 6.55
CA THR A 131 15.70 4.36 6.31
C THR A 131 14.92 3.91 5.06
N PRO A 132 15.45 4.16 3.85
CA PRO A 132 14.64 4.19 2.63
C PRO A 132 13.91 2.89 2.30
N TYR A 133 14.57 1.74 2.46
CA TYR A 133 13.93 0.47 2.14
C TYR A 133 12.89 0.05 3.18
N ASN A 134 13.13 0.34 4.46
CA ASN A 134 12.20 0.00 5.54
C ASN A 134 10.97 0.91 5.50
N GLY A 135 11.15 2.23 5.38
CA GLY A 135 10.04 3.17 5.23
C GLY A 135 9.18 2.89 4.00
N ARG A 136 9.82 2.61 2.85
CA ARG A 136 9.13 2.13 1.65
C ARG A 136 8.25 0.90 1.91
N LYS A 137 8.82 -0.12 2.56
CA LYS A 137 8.10 -1.36 2.90
C LYS A 137 6.93 -1.07 3.83
N LEU A 138 7.14 -0.27 4.86
CA LEU A 138 6.13 0.07 5.85
C LEU A 138 4.97 0.82 5.19
N TYR A 139 5.27 1.86 4.41
CA TYR A 139 4.28 2.64 3.67
C TYR A 139 3.41 1.75 2.78
N ALA A 140 4.04 0.91 1.94
CA ALA A 140 3.31 0.00 1.06
C ALA A 140 2.49 -1.05 1.82
N SER A 141 2.93 -1.43 3.02
CA SER A 141 2.23 -2.41 3.86
C SER A 141 0.98 -1.80 4.50
N ILE A 142 1.06 -0.54 4.94
CA ILE A 142 -0.08 0.23 5.43
C ILE A 142 -1.11 0.44 4.31
N GLU A 143 -0.68 0.87 3.12
CA GLU A 143 -1.59 1.02 1.97
C GLU A 143 -2.32 -0.28 1.65
N ARG A 144 -1.60 -1.42 1.59
CA ARG A 144 -2.22 -2.72 1.32
C ARG A 144 -3.17 -3.16 2.42
N ALA A 145 -2.84 -2.89 3.69
CA ALA A 145 -3.71 -3.25 4.81
C ALA A 145 -5.03 -2.46 4.78
N GLN A 146 -4.98 -1.17 4.48
CA GLN A 146 -6.18 -0.33 4.46
C GLN A 146 -7.01 -0.50 3.17
N TYR A 147 -6.35 -0.45 2.01
CA TYR A 147 -7.03 -0.33 0.71
C TYR A 147 -7.01 -1.62 -0.12
N GLY A 148 -6.18 -2.61 0.25
CA GLY A 148 -5.97 -3.83 -0.55
C GLY A 148 -5.19 -3.63 -1.86
N LYS A 149 -4.99 -2.37 -2.26
CA LYS A 149 -4.26 -1.93 -3.46
C LYS A 149 -3.40 -0.71 -3.14
N PHE A 150 -2.48 -0.35 -4.04
CA PHE A 150 -1.76 0.91 -3.93
C PHE A 150 -2.65 2.10 -4.33
N THR A 151 -2.43 3.25 -3.71
CA THR A 151 -3.08 4.51 -4.09
C THR A 151 -2.05 5.45 -4.73
N LEU A 152 -0.93 5.68 -4.03
CA LEU A 152 0.08 6.64 -4.47
C LEU A 152 1.40 6.00 -4.91
N ALA A 153 1.78 4.88 -4.30
CA ALA A 153 3.14 4.37 -4.41
C ALA A 153 3.22 2.97 -5.05
N PRO A 154 2.90 2.82 -6.36
CA PRO A 154 3.01 1.52 -7.05
C PRO A 154 4.45 0.98 -7.02
N CYS A 155 5.44 1.87 -7.10
CA CYS A 155 6.86 1.54 -7.03
C CYS A 155 7.31 1.01 -5.66
N PHE A 156 6.51 1.22 -4.61
CA PHE A 156 6.80 0.75 -3.26
C PHE A 156 6.21 -0.65 -2.99
N GLN A 157 5.34 -1.13 -3.88
CA GLN A 157 4.72 -2.45 -3.76
C GLN A 157 5.71 -3.58 -4.07
N PRO A 158 5.51 -4.79 -3.51
CA PRO A 158 6.25 -5.97 -3.90
C PRO A 158 5.87 -6.37 -5.33
N GLY A 159 6.85 -6.76 -6.13
CA GLY A 159 6.65 -6.93 -7.58
C GLY A 159 6.18 -5.64 -8.26
N PRO A 160 6.90 -4.52 -8.10
CA PRO A 160 6.47 -3.22 -8.62
C PRO A 160 6.36 -3.21 -10.15
N ILE A 161 5.29 -2.57 -10.64
CA ILE A 161 4.89 -2.55 -12.06
C ILE A 161 5.31 -1.27 -12.81
N CYS A 162 5.41 -0.13 -12.11
CA CYS A 162 5.78 1.17 -12.67
C CYS A 162 6.44 2.06 -11.61
N HIS A 163 7.30 2.99 -12.06
CA HIS A 163 7.97 3.93 -11.16
C HIS A 163 6.99 4.98 -10.67
N ALA A 164 7.44 5.92 -9.82
CA ALA A 164 6.53 6.97 -9.42
C ALA A 164 6.05 7.72 -10.68
N SER A 165 4.83 8.24 -10.66
CA SER A 165 4.23 8.95 -11.82
C SER A 165 4.17 8.18 -13.16
N GLY A 166 4.36 6.85 -13.18
CA GLY A 166 4.27 6.05 -14.41
C GLY A 166 5.58 5.82 -15.18
N GLY A 167 6.75 6.10 -14.59
CA GLY A 167 8.04 5.85 -15.24
C GLY A 167 8.26 4.39 -15.67
N ALA A 168 8.98 4.19 -16.79
CA ALA A 168 9.15 2.89 -17.46
C ALA A 168 9.94 1.86 -16.61
N PRO A 169 9.44 0.63 -16.43
CA PRO A 169 10.00 -0.36 -15.50
C PRO A 169 11.34 -0.98 -15.92
N GLN A 170 11.88 -0.62 -17.10
CA GLN A 170 13.20 -1.06 -17.55
C GLN A 170 14.33 -0.11 -17.12
N LYS A 171 14.02 1.17 -16.86
CA LYS A 171 15.03 2.15 -16.44
C LYS A 171 15.24 2.09 -14.94
N ARG A 172 16.48 2.25 -14.49
CA ARG A 172 16.79 2.44 -13.07
C ARG A 172 16.57 3.91 -12.74
N ASN A 173 15.72 4.21 -11.75
CA ASN A 173 15.41 5.59 -11.34
C ASN A 173 14.73 6.52 -12.38
N PRO A 174 13.81 6.08 -13.25
CA PRO A 174 12.88 7.03 -13.86
C PRO A 174 11.98 7.47 -12.71
N PHE A 175 12.02 8.76 -12.37
CA PHE A 175 11.12 9.29 -11.35
C PHE A 175 9.68 8.94 -11.70
#